data_AF-A0A5S9M264-F1
#
_entry.id   AF-A0A5S9M264-F1
#
_cell.length_a   1.000
_cell.length_b   1.000
_cell.length_c   1.000
_cell.angle_alpha   90.00
_cell.angle_beta   90.00
_cell.angle_gamma   90.00
#
_symmetry.space_group_name_H-M   'P 1'
#
loop_
_entity.id
_entity.type
_entity.pdbx_description
1 polymer ?
#
loop_
_entity_poly.entity_id
_entity_poly.type
_entity_poly.pdbx_seq_one_letter_code
_entity_poly.pdbx_strand_id
1 'polypeptide(L)'
;MNEKALLSYLTHTNDFIWTYIVIALLLGVGVYFTYRTRFLQVRMIKEMLRVLKEGRKEKKGISPFQAFAISMAARVGTGNITGIAIAIAIGGPGAIFFDVDRSHYWICLKFR
;
A
#
# COMPACT_ATOMS: atom_id res chain seq x y z
N MET A 1 26.04 0.09 -36.05
CA MET A 1 26.38 0.79 -34.80
C MET A 1 25.13 1.52 -34.30
N ASN A 2 24.44 1.22 -33.22
CA ASN A 2 24.24 0.02 -32.38
C ASN A 2 22.93 0.32 -31.62
N GLU A 3 21.77 0.12 -32.27
CA GLU A 3 20.45 0.36 -31.65
C GLU A 3 20.32 -0.38 -30.31
N LYS A 4 20.81 -1.63 -30.24
CA LYS A 4 20.85 -2.43 -29.01
C LYS A 4 21.72 -1.84 -27.90
N ALA A 5 22.82 -1.15 -28.25
CA ALA A 5 23.66 -0.49 -27.25
C ALA A 5 22.92 0.71 -26.64
N LEU A 6 22.29 1.55 -27.46
CA LEU A 6 21.46 2.66 -26.98
C LEU A 6 20.34 2.18 -26.07
N LEU A 7 19.63 1.12 -26.46
CA LEU A 7 18.59 0.53 -25.62
C LEU A 7 19.15 0.04 -24.28
N SER A 8 20.31 -0.63 -24.27
CA SER A 8 20.93 -1.10 -23.02
C SER A 8 21.37 0.04 -22.09
N TYR A 9 21.89 1.15 -22.62
CA TYR A 9 22.26 2.33 -21.82
C TYR A 9 21.02 3.03 -21.26
N LEU A 10 19.96 3.13 -22.07
CA LEU A 10 18.68 3.71 -21.65
C LEU A 10 18.03 2.87 -20.56
N THR A 11 17.96 1.54 -20.70
CA THR A 11 17.35 0.66 -19.70
C THR A 11 18.13 0.71 -18.39
N HIS A 12 19.47 0.67 -18.44
CA HIS A 12 20.30 0.66 -17.23
C HIS A 12 20.21 1.97 -16.44
N THR A 13 20.06 3.11 -17.15
CA THR A 13 19.85 4.42 -16.52
C THR A 13 18.43 4.53 -15.97
N ASN A 14 17.44 4.05 -16.73
CA ASN A 14 16.04 4.06 -16.32
C ASN A 14 15.84 3.24 -15.04
N ASP A 15 16.37 2.01 -14.97
CA ASP A 15 16.24 1.15 -13.80
C ASP A 15 16.88 1.76 -12.56
N PHE A 16 18.02 2.46 -12.73
CA PHE A 16 18.68 3.16 -11.64
C PHE A 16 17.82 4.31 -11.08
N ILE A 17 17.19 5.10 -11.96
CA ILE A 17 16.32 6.21 -11.56
C ILE A 17 15.06 5.67 -10.86
N TRP A 18 14.36 4.69 -11.45
CA TRP A 18 13.12 4.15 -10.89
C TRP A 18 13.33 3.42 -9.57
N THR A 19 14.43 2.70 -9.41
CA THR A 19 14.65 1.89 -8.21
C THR A 19 15.24 2.73 -7.08
N TYR A 20 16.25 3.54 -7.34
CA TYR A 20 16.94 4.24 -6.24
C TYR A 20 16.35 5.61 -5.97
N ILE A 21 16.14 6.42 -7.02
CA ILE A 21 15.77 7.83 -6.84
C ILE A 21 14.29 7.95 -6.47
N VAL A 22 13.41 7.26 -7.19
CA VAL A 22 11.96 7.35 -6.93
C VAL A 22 11.62 6.78 -5.55
N ILE A 23 12.19 5.63 -5.17
CA ILE A 23 11.94 5.01 -3.86
C ILE A 23 12.48 5.90 -2.73
N ALA A 24 13.72 6.40 -2.85
CA ALA A 24 14.30 7.28 -1.84
C ALA A 24 13.50 8.58 -1.68
N LEU A 25 13.01 9.16 -2.78
CA LEU A 25 12.18 10.36 -2.76
C LEU A 25 10.81 10.08 -2.11
N LEU A 26 10.19 8.95 -2.41
CA LEU A 26 8.91 8.55 -1.81
C LEU A 26 9.04 8.35 -0.29
N LEU A 27 10.10 7.68 0.14
CA LEU A 27 10.38 7.48 1.57
C LEU A 27 10.69 8.80 2.27
N GLY A 28 11.53 9.65 1.66
CA GLY A 28 11.87 10.97 2.21
C GLY A 28 10.65 11.87 2.37
N VAL A 29 9.79 11.95 1.35
CA VAL A 29 8.52 12.69 1.41
C VAL A 29 7.59 12.08 2.46
N GLY A 30 7.47 10.75 2.52
CA GLY A 30 6.65 10.04 3.51
C GLY A 30 7.06 10.36 4.95
N VAL A 31 8.36 10.31 5.25
CA VAL A 31 8.91 10.65 6.57
C VAL A 31 8.73 12.13 6.88
N TYR A 32 9.01 13.01 5.92
CA TYR A 32 8.83 14.46 6.07
C TYR A 32 7.38 14.84 6.40
N PHE A 33 6.41 14.29 5.67
CA PHE A 33 5.00 14.51 5.96
C PHE A 33 4.59 13.91 7.31
N THR A 34 5.09 12.72 7.67
CA THR A 34 4.79 12.06 8.96
C THR A 34 5.28 12.91 10.14
N TYR A 35 6.50 13.45 10.03
CA TYR A 35 7.08 14.32 11.05
C TYR A 35 6.37 15.68 11.14
N ARG A 36 6.15 16.35 9.99
CA ARG A 36 5.50 17.67 9.95
C ARG A 36 4.06 17.63 10.43
N THR A 37 3.35 16.53 10.20
CA THR A 37 1.97 16.33 10.66
C THR A 37 1.89 15.80 12.09
N ARG A 38 3.00 15.64 12.83
CA ARG A 38 3.02 15.17 14.23
C ARG A 38 2.16 13.91 14.45
N PHE A 39 2.33 12.90 13.59
CA PHE A 39 1.54 11.66 13.67
C PHE A 39 0.01 11.90 13.61
N LEU A 40 -0.44 12.76 12.69
CA LEU A 40 -1.87 12.96 12.40
C LEU A 40 -2.61 11.64 12.17
N GLN A 41 -1.95 10.62 11.61
CA GLN A 41 -2.50 9.28 11.42
C GLN A 41 -3.09 8.71 12.72
N VAL A 42 -2.40 8.82 13.86
CA VAL A 42 -2.86 8.26 15.13
C VAL A 42 -3.90 9.15 15.81
N ARG A 43 -3.75 10.48 15.68
CA ARG A 43 -4.67 11.46 16.30
C ARG A 43 -6.02 11.53 15.57
N MET A 44 -6.02 11.50 14.25
CA MET A 44 -7.24 11.59 13.44
C MET A 44 -8.08 10.32 13.45
N ILE A 45 -7.50 9.13 13.67
CA ILE A 45 -8.30 7.89 13.74
C ILE A 45 -9.34 7.97 14.87
N LYS A 46 -8.98 8.52 16.03
CA LYS A 46 -9.93 8.67 17.16
C LYS A 46 -11.08 9.62 16.82
N GLU A 47 -10.77 10.77 16.24
CA GLU A 47 -11.78 11.76 15.85
C GLU A 47 -12.66 11.24 14.71
N MET A 48 -12.06 10.54 13.75
CA MET A 48 -12.76 9.95 12.62
C MET A 48 -13.73 8.85 13.07
N LEU A 49 -13.33 7.97 13.99
CA LEU A 49 -14.24 6.97 14.58
C LEU A 49 -15.38 7.62 15.37
N ARG A 50 -15.14 8.75 16.03
CA ARG A 50 -16.18 9.52 16.71
C ARG A 50 -17.18 10.12 15.72
N VAL A 51 -16.70 10.78 14.66
CA VAL A 51 -17.55 11.38 13.61
C VAL A 51 -18.32 10.33 12.82
N LEU A 52 -17.72 9.15 12.57
CA LEU A 52 -18.41 8.01 11.96
C LEU A 52 -19.53 7.47 12.85
N LYS A 53 -19.33 7.43 14.18
CA LYS A 53 -20.34 6.97 15.15
C LYS A 53 -21.45 8.01 15.39
N GLU A 54 -21.13 9.29 15.39
CA GLU A 54 -22.08 10.39 15.63
C GLU A 54 -22.97 10.73 14.41
N GLY A 55 -22.68 10.15 13.23
CA GLY A 55 -23.63 9.97 12.13
C GLY A 55 -24.58 11.15 11.86
N ARG A 56 -24.04 12.30 11.45
CA ARG A 56 -24.89 13.47 11.11
C ARG A 56 -25.75 13.13 9.89
N LYS A 57 -27.07 12.97 10.11
CA LYS A 57 -28.09 12.65 9.10
C LYS A 57 -28.35 13.86 8.17
N GLU A 58 -27.39 14.24 7.34
CA GLU A 58 -27.61 15.26 6.31
C GLU A 58 -28.12 14.59 5.03
N LYS A 59 -29.34 14.96 4.61
CA LYS A 59 -30.13 14.31 3.54
C LYS A 59 -29.63 14.54 2.12
N LYS A 60 -28.43 15.11 1.92
CA LYS A 60 -27.91 15.46 0.59
C LYS A 60 -26.38 15.32 0.54
N GLY A 61 -25.88 14.12 0.75
CA GLY A 61 -24.46 13.81 0.64
C GLY A 61 -24.16 12.35 0.93
N ILE A 62 -23.09 11.84 0.33
CA ILE A 62 -22.50 10.55 0.69
C ILE A 62 -22.11 10.59 2.18
N SER A 63 -22.58 9.61 2.96
CA SER A 63 -22.29 9.52 4.39
C SER A 63 -20.77 9.51 4.64
N PRO A 64 -20.25 10.10 5.73
CA PRO A 64 -18.82 10.03 6.08
C PRO A 64 -18.29 8.58 6.11
N PHE A 65 -19.11 7.62 6.54
CA PHE A 65 -18.77 6.19 6.47
C PHE A 65 -18.72 5.66 5.05
N GLN A 66 -19.65 6.08 4.20
CA GLN A 66 -19.70 5.65 2.80
C GLN A 66 -18.52 6.24 2.00
N ALA A 67 -18.12 7.50 2.23
CA ALA A 67 -16.92 8.10 1.63
C ALA A 67 -15.65 7.36 2.07
N PHE A 68 -15.58 7.02 3.37
CA PHE A 68 -14.49 6.22 3.90
C PHE A 68 -14.46 4.81 3.31
N ALA A 69 -15.60 4.13 3.23
CA ALA A 69 -15.70 2.79 2.66
C ALA A 69 -15.29 2.77 1.18
N ILE A 70 -15.68 3.76 0.38
CA ILE A 70 -15.24 3.90 -1.01
C ILE A 70 -13.72 4.14 -1.09
N SER A 71 -13.17 5.01 -0.25
CA SER A 71 -11.73 5.26 -0.20
C SER A 71 -10.92 4.04 0.26
N MET A 72 -11.44 3.27 1.22
CA MET A 72 -10.84 2.00 1.63
C MET A 72 -10.93 0.98 0.51
N ALA A 73 -12.10 0.80 -0.12
CA ALA A 73 -12.31 -0.11 -1.23
C ALA A 73 -11.33 0.14 -2.38
N ALA A 74 -11.01 1.41 -2.66
CA ALA A 74 -10.00 1.78 -3.65
C ALA A 74 -8.56 1.41 -3.25
N ARG A 75 -8.26 1.26 -1.94
CA ARG A 75 -6.93 0.93 -1.41
C ARG A 75 -6.73 -0.54 -1.07
N VAL A 76 -7.76 -1.25 -0.63
CA VAL A 76 -7.77 -2.73 -0.66
C VAL A 76 -7.91 -3.17 -2.11
N GLY A 77 -6.88 -2.89 -2.89
CA GLY A 77 -6.85 -3.22 -4.30
C GLY A 77 -6.91 -4.73 -4.48
N THR A 78 -7.44 -5.16 -5.62
CA THR A 78 -7.54 -6.55 -6.04
C THR A 78 -6.22 -7.30 -5.83
N GLY A 79 -5.06 -6.65 -6.01
CA GLY A 79 -3.74 -7.24 -5.79
C GLY A 79 -3.47 -7.80 -4.39
N ASN A 80 -3.92 -7.14 -3.31
CA ASN A 80 -3.75 -7.66 -1.94
C ASN A 80 -4.60 -8.91 -1.72
N ILE A 81 -5.83 -8.90 -2.24
CA ILE A 81 -6.77 -10.02 -2.13
C ILE A 81 -6.31 -11.17 -3.02
N THR A 82 -5.84 -10.89 -4.24
CA THR A 82 -5.26 -11.87 -5.17
C THR A 82 -4.00 -12.50 -4.59
N GLY A 83 -3.13 -11.75 -3.92
CA GLY A 83 -1.95 -12.30 -3.24
C GLY A 83 -2.33 -13.32 -2.17
N ILE A 84 -3.32 -12.99 -1.33
CA ILE A 84 -3.85 -13.91 -0.30
C ILE A 84 -4.55 -15.11 -0.97
N ALA A 85 -5.34 -14.89 -2.02
CA ALA A 85 -6.04 -15.95 -2.73
C ALA A 85 -5.07 -16.95 -3.37
N ILE A 86 -3.97 -16.47 -3.97
CA ILE A 86 -2.91 -17.32 -4.52
C ILE A 86 -2.20 -18.09 -3.39
N ALA A 87 -1.91 -17.45 -2.25
CA ALA A 87 -1.31 -18.10 -1.11
C ALA A 87 -2.19 -19.25 -0.57
N ILE A 88 -3.50 -19.06 -0.48
CA ILE A 88 -4.46 -20.09 -0.08
C ILE A 88 -4.62 -21.17 -1.15
N ALA A 89 -4.68 -20.80 -2.44
CA ALA A 89 -4.81 -21.76 -3.53
C ALA A 89 -3.63 -22.73 -3.61
N ILE A 90 -2.43 -22.27 -3.25
CA ILE A 90 -1.21 -23.08 -3.25
C ILE A 90 -1.02 -23.81 -1.91
N GLY A 91 -1.35 -23.18 -0.77
CA GLY A 91 -1.09 -23.71 0.56
C GLY A 91 -2.26 -24.41 1.27
N GLY A 92 -3.45 -24.40 0.68
CA GLY A 92 -4.70 -24.90 1.29
C GLY A 92 -5.23 -23.98 2.40
N PRO A 93 -6.41 -24.28 2.99
CA PRO A 93 -7.06 -23.44 4.00
C PRO A 93 -6.26 -23.31 5.32
N GLY A 94 -5.29 -24.19 5.56
CA GLY A 94 -4.35 -24.09 6.68
C GLY A 94 -3.27 -23.02 6.50
N ALA A 95 -3.02 -22.55 5.27
CA ALA A 95 -1.97 -21.57 4.99
C ALA A 95 -2.16 -20.25 5.75
N ILE A 96 -3.40 -19.87 6.04
CA ILE A 96 -3.74 -18.64 6.77
C ILE A 96 -3.19 -18.68 8.22
N PHE A 97 -3.13 -19.86 8.83
CA PHE A 97 -2.60 -20.05 10.19
C PHE A 97 -1.07 -20.22 10.22
N PHE A 98 -0.47 -20.70 9.13
CA PHE A 98 0.97 -20.97 9.05
C PHE A 98 1.79 -19.86 8.36
N ASP A 99 1.16 -18.94 7.61
CA ASP A 99 1.84 -17.77 7.01
C ASP A 99 2.41 -16.81 8.08
N VAL A 100 1.79 -16.77 9.26
CA VAL A 100 2.31 -16.03 10.44
C VAL A 100 3.58 -16.67 11.01
N ASP A 101 3.71 -18.00 10.95
CA ASP A 101 4.84 -18.74 11.53
C ASP A 101 6.03 -18.84 10.55
N ARG A 102 5.76 -18.91 9.23
CA ARG A 102 6.80 -19.00 8.19
C ARG A 102 7.38 -17.63 7.76
N SER A 103 6.92 -16.53 8.36
CA SER A 103 7.27 -15.14 8.00
C SER A 103 8.70 -14.70 8.30
N HIS A 104 9.50 -15.45 9.08
CA HIS A 104 10.88 -15.05 9.37
C HIS A 104 11.85 -15.19 8.18
N TYR A 105 11.49 -15.97 7.13
CA TYR A 105 12.35 -16.17 5.95
C TYR A 105 11.74 -15.67 4.63
N TRP A 106 10.47 -15.22 4.65
CA TRP A 106 9.73 -14.83 3.45
C TRP A 106 9.85 -13.33 3.08
N ILE A 107 10.42 -12.52 3.96
CA ILE A 107 10.67 -11.09 3.71
C ILE A 107 11.74 -10.86 2.61
N CYS A 108 12.57 -11.87 2.30
CA CYS A 108 13.67 -11.73 1.34
C CYS A 108 13.27 -11.98 -0.13
N LEU A 109 12.08 -12.51 -0.43
CA LEU A 109 11.73 -12.87 -1.82
C LEU A 109 10.58 -12.05 -2.42
N LYS A 110 9.87 -11.22 -1.63
CA LYS A 110 8.67 -10.50 -2.09
C LYS A 110 8.93 -9.01 -2.40
N PHE A 111 10.03 -8.74 -3.08
CA PHE A 111 10.26 -7.51 -3.85
C PHE A 111 10.51 -7.85 -5.32
N ARG A 112 9.57 -8.60 -5.92
CA ARG A 112 9.32 -8.59 -7.36
C ARG A 112 7.83 -8.63 -7.64
#